data_AF-A0A3D4AJU0-F1
#
_entry.id   AF-A0A3D4AJU0-F1
#
_cell.length_a   1.000
_cell.length_b   1.000
_cell.length_c   1.000
_cell.angle_alpha   90.00
_cell.angle_beta   90.00
_cell.angle_gamma   90.00
#
_symmetry.space_group_name_H-M   'P 1'
#
loop_
_entity.id
_entity.type
_entity.pdbx_description
1 polymer ?
#
loop_
_entity_poly.entity_id
_entity_poly.type
_entity_poly.pdbx_seq_one_letter_code
_entity_poly.pdbx_strand_id
1 'polypeptide(L)'
;MSLKEQLANDMKEAMKAKEKERLAVIRMVRGAIKQQEIDNKVELDDDAVIAVISKEVKMRKDSIADFEKGGRSDLVAQNEAEIAFLMPYLPQQLSEDEVRALVKEAVEQTGAS
;
A
#
# COMPACT_ATOMS: atom_id res chain seq x y z
N MET A 1 -18.32 3.18 -3.87
CA MET A 1 -17.70 1.97 -3.29
C MET A 1 -16.46 2.47 -2.56
N SER A 2 -16.29 2.13 -1.29
CA SER A 2 -15.09 2.51 -0.53
C SER A 2 -13.86 1.75 -1.06
N LEU A 3 -12.67 2.24 -0.74
CA LEU A 3 -11.42 1.54 -1.09
C LEU A 3 -11.33 0.17 -0.41
N LYS A 4 -11.85 0.04 0.82
CA LYS A 4 -11.93 -1.25 1.51
C LYS A 4 -12.82 -2.26 0.77
N GLU A 5 -13.94 -1.79 0.24
CA GLU A 5 -14.83 -2.62 -0.60
C GLU A 5 -14.18 -2.96 -1.94
N GLN A 6 -13.47 -2.00 -2.56
CA GLN A 6 -12.73 -2.23 -3.80
C GLN A 6 -11.67 -3.32 -3.62
N LEU A 7 -10.82 -3.20 -2.60
CA LEU A 7 -9.81 -4.21 -2.26
C LEU A 7 -10.44 -5.59 -1.97
N ALA A 8 -11.63 -5.62 -1.34
CA ALA A 8 -12.32 -6.87 -1.09
C ALA A 8 -12.86 -7.52 -2.37
N ASN A 9 -13.34 -6.73 -3.34
CA ASN A 9 -13.80 -7.21 -4.64
C ASN A 9 -12.63 -7.67 -5.51
N ASP A 10 -11.57 -6.87 -5.60
CA ASP A 10 -10.38 -7.20 -6.38
C ASP A 10 -9.67 -8.44 -5.84
N MET A 11 -9.69 -8.67 -4.52
CA MET A 11 -9.21 -9.93 -3.94
C MET A 11 -10.00 -11.14 -4.49
N LYS A 12 -11.32 -11.03 -4.61
CA LYS A 12 -12.16 -12.11 -5.15
C LYS A 12 -11.88 -12.31 -6.64
N GLU A 13 -11.68 -11.22 -7.39
CA GLU A 13 -11.32 -11.28 -8.80
C GLU A 13 -9.96 -11.95 -9.02
N ALA A 14 -8.92 -11.51 -8.29
CA ALA A 14 -7.59 -12.11 -8.35
C ALA A 14 -7.61 -13.60 -7.97
N MET A 15 -8.46 -13.99 -7.01
CA MET A 15 -8.68 -15.39 -6.65
C MET A 15 -9.30 -16.20 -7.80
N LYS A 16 -10.32 -15.66 -8.47
CA LYS A 16 -10.97 -16.31 -9.63
C LYS A 16 -10.03 -16.41 -10.83
N ALA A 17 -9.26 -15.35 -11.09
CA ALA A 17 -8.29 -15.25 -12.17
C ALA A 17 -6.98 -16.04 -11.89
N LYS A 18 -6.81 -16.57 -10.67
CA LYS A 18 -5.59 -17.27 -10.22
C LYS A 18 -4.33 -16.39 -10.29
N GLU A 19 -4.49 -15.08 -10.12
CA GLU A 19 -3.42 -14.08 -10.06
C GLU A 19 -2.73 -14.12 -8.70
N LYS A 20 -1.87 -15.12 -8.48
CA LYS A 20 -1.30 -15.42 -7.16
C LYS A 20 -0.57 -14.23 -6.53
N GLU A 21 0.22 -13.50 -7.31
CA GLU A 21 1.01 -12.36 -6.83
C GLU A 21 0.12 -11.19 -6.44
N ARG A 22 -0.77 -10.75 -7.34
CA ARG A 22 -1.76 -9.70 -7.04
C ARG A 22 -2.63 -10.06 -5.83
N LEU A 23 -3.08 -11.31 -5.75
CA LEU A 23 -3.85 -11.81 -4.61
C LEU A 23 -3.07 -11.74 -3.29
N ALA A 24 -1.78 -12.08 -3.30
CA ALA A 24 -0.93 -12.00 -2.12
C ALA A 24 -0.77 -10.55 -1.66
N VAL A 25 -0.48 -9.63 -2.58
CA VAL A 25 -0.32 -8.20 -2.30
C VAL A 25 -1.61 -7.60 -1.72
N ILE A 26 -2.76 -7.86 -2.35
CA ILE A 26 -4.05 -7.36 -1.86
C ILE A 26 -4.34 -7.88 -0.44
N ARG A 27 -4.05 -9.16 -0.15
CA ARG A 27 -4.25 -9.73 1.19
C ARG A 27 -3.34 -9.08 2.23
N MET A 28 -2.07 -8.83 1.89
CA MET A 28 -1.13 -8.18 2.78
C MET A 28 -1.60 -6.77 3.15
N VAL A 29 -1.98 -5.97 2.15
CA VAL A 29 -2.47 -4.60 2.39
C VAL A 29 -3.77 -4.59 3.19
N ARG A 30 -4.72 -5.47 2.89
CA ARG A 30 -5.94 -5.60 3.70
C ARG A 30 -5.63 -6.00 5.14
N GLY A 31 -4.61 -6.83 5.36
CA GLY A 31 -4.09 -7.17 6.68
C GLY A 31 -3.53 -5.94 7.40
N ALA A 32 -2.70 -5.14 6.73
CA ALA A 32 -2.14 -3.91 7.29
C ALA A 32 -3.22 -2.87 7.67
N ILE A 33 -4.22 -2.69 6.81
CA ILE A 33 -5.40 -1.86 7.10
C ILE A 33 -6.09 -2.38 8.36
N LYS A 34 -6.34 -3.70 8.44
CA LYS A 34 -7.03 -4.28 9.59
C LYS A 34 -6.23 -4.17 10.89
N GLN A 35 -4.92 -4.33 10.81
CA GLN A 35 -4.02 -4.16 11.94
C GLN A 35 -4.09 -2.72 12.48
N GLN A 36 -4.05 -1.72 11.60
CA GLN A 36 -4.16 -0.31 11.98
C GLN A 36 -5.52 0.01 12.63
N GLU A 37 -6.62 -0.57 12.13
CA GLU A 37 -7.95 -0.45 12.77
C GLU A 37 -7.95 -1.03 14.19
N ILE A 38 -7.33 -2.20 14.38
CA ILE A 38 -7.25 -2.89 15.68
C ILE A 38 -6.41 -2.08 16.67
N ASP A 39 -5.21 -1.65 16.24
CA ASP A 39 -4.25 -0.95 17.10
C ASP A 39 -4.80 0.38 17.60
N ASN A 40 -5.52 1.11 16.73
CA ASN A 40 -6.07 2.41 17.06
C ASN A 40 -7.53 2.37 17.52
N LYS A 41 -8.18 1.20 17.47
CA LYS A 41 -9.61 1.00 17.78
C LYS A 41 -10.53 1.94 17.00
N VAL A 42 -10.21 2.16 15.72
CA VAL A 42 -10.99 2.98 14.79
C VAL A 42 -11.33 2.19 13.55
N GLU A 43 -12.33 2.65 12.81
CA GLU A 43 -12.54 2.21 11.45
C GLU A 43 -11.85 3.19 10.50
N LEU A 44 -11.01 2.70 9.59
CA LEU A 44 -10.33 3.58 8.63
C LEU A 44 -11.30 4.00 7.53
N ASP A 45 -11.31 5.29 7.24
CA ASP A 45 -11.90 5.86 6.03
C ASP A 45 -10.96 5.69 4.82
N ASP A 46 -11.39 6.15 3.65
CA ASP A 46 -10.64 5.98 2.42
C ASP A 46 -9.30 6.75 2.44
N ASP A 47 -9.24 7.92 3.08
CA ASP A 47 -8.00 8.71 3.21
C ASP A 47 -6.97 7.99 4.08
N ALA A 48 -7.40 7.42 5.22
CA ALA A 48 -6.51 6.63 6.06
C ALA A 48 -6.08 5.32 5.37
N VAL A 49 -6.95 4.71 4.55
CA VAL A 49 -6.58 3.55 3.72
C VAL A 49 -5.54 3.94 2.65
N ILE A 50 -5.69 5.09 2.00
CA ILE A 50 -4.68 5.64 1.08
C ILE A 50 -3.34 5.82 1.78
N ALA A 51 -3.34 6.32 3.02
CA ALA A 51 -2.11 6.49 3.80
C ALA A 51 -1.41 5.13 4.06
N VAL A 52 -2.16 4.08 4.40
CA VAL A 52 -1.63 2.72 4.58
C VAL A 52 -1.04 2.19 3.27
N ILE A 53 -1.76 2.30 2.15
CA ILE A 53 -1.29 1.83 0.84
C ILE A 53 -0.04 2.61 0.39
N SER A 54 -0.01 3.93 0.62
CA SER A 54 1.13 4.78 0.29
C SER A 54 2.39 4.37 1.08
N LYS A 55 2.23 4.05 2.36
CA LYS A 55 3.32 3.52 3.20
C LYS A 55 3.86 2.19 2.65
N GLU A 56 2.97 1.28 2.27
CA GLU A 56 3.32 -0.03 1.69
C GLU A 56 4.06 0.10 0.35
N VAL A 57 3.66 1.06 -0.50
CA VAL A 57 4.37 1.37 -1.75
C VAL A 57 5.76 1.95 -1.47
N LYS A 58 5.86 2.87 -0.50
CA LYS A 58 7.15 3.45 -0.11
C LYS A 58 8.13 2.39 0.38
N MET A 59 7.70 1.49 1.26
CA MET A 59 8.54 0.39 1.76
C MET A 59 9.09 -0.51 0.64
N ARG A 60 8.30 -0.75 -0.41
CA ARG A 60 8.74 -1.50 -1.59
C ARG A 60 9.77 -0.72 -2.42
N LYS A 61 9.54 0.58 -2.64
CA LYS A 61 10.52 1.47 -3.32
C LYS A 61 11.85 1.53 -2.57
N ASP A 62 11.82 1.66 -1.24
CA ASP A 62 13.03 1.66 -0.42
C ASP A 62 13.75 0.30 -0.53
N SER A 63 12.99 -0.81 -0.53
CA SER A 63 13.55 -2.16 -0.69
C SER A 63 14.17 -2.39 -2.08
N ILE A 64 13.60 -1.82 -3.15
CA ILE A 64 14.17 -1.88 -4.50
C ILE A 64 15.60 -1.33 -4.51
N ALA A 65 15.81 -0.13 -3.94
CA ALA A 65 17.13 0.49 -3.90
C ALA A 65 18.18 -0.38 -3.18
N ASP A 66 17.77 -1.13 -2.15
CA ASP A 66 18.65 -2.03 -1.43
C ASP A 66 18.91 -3.35 -2.20
N PHE A 67 17.90 -3.88 -2.90
CA PHE A 67 18.06 -5.05 -3.76
C PHE A 67 18.89 -4.77 -5.01
N GLU A 68 18.78 -3.57 -5.60
CA GLU A 68 19.63 -3.11 -6.69
C GLU A 68 21.10 -3.07 -6.27
N LYS A 69 21.42 -2.48 -5.11
CA LYS A 69 22.79 -2.49 -4.55
C LYS A 69 23.30 -3.92 -4.30
N GLY A 70 22.41 -4.83 -3.92
CA GLY A 70 22.71 -6.24 -3.69
C GLY A 70 22.74 -7.12 -4.94
N GLY A 71 22.48 -6.57 -6.14
CA GLY A 71 22.43 -7.33 -7.39
C GLY A 71 21.27 -8.34 -7.48
N ARG A 72 20.21 -8.15 -6.69
CA ARG A 72 19.03 -9.04 -6.62
C ARG A 72 17.91 -8.57 -7.56
N SER A 73 18.17 -8.63 -8.87
CA SER A 73 17.22 -8.20 -9.91
C SER A 73 15.89 -8.95 -9.88
N ASP A 74 15.87 -10.19 -9.36
CA ASP A 74 14.65 -10.96 -9.12
C ASP A 74 13.72 -10.26 -8.11
N LEU A 75 14.28 -9.75 -7.01
CA LEU A 75 13.53 -9.04 -5.98
C LEU A 75 13.15 -7.63 -6.41
N VAL A 76 13.96 -6.98 -7.27
CA VAL A 76 13.60 -5.69 -7.88
C VAL A 76 12.35 -5.85 -8.74
N ALA A 77 12.35 -6.78 -9.70
CA ALA A 77 11.21 -7.03 -10.57
C ALA A 77 9.96 -7.42 -9.78
N GLN A 78 10.12 -8.22 -8.72
CA GLN A 78 9.01 -8.55 -7.82
C GLN A 78 8.42 -7.29 -7.18
N ASN A 79 9.25 -6.43 -6.56
CA ASN A 79 8.75 -5.23 -5.88
C ASN A 79 8.11 -4.23 -6.85
N GLU A 80 8.64 -4.09 -8.07
CA GLU A 80 8.03 -3.26 -9.11
C GLU A 80 6.64 -3.77 -9.51
N ALA A 81 6.48 -5.08 -9.68
CA ALA A 81 5.17 -5.69 -9.95
C ALA A 81 4.20 -5.48 -8.77
N GLU A 82 4.66 -5.64 -7.54
CA GLU A 82 3.84 -5.39 -6.35
C GLU A 82 3.38 -3.93 -6.25
N ILE A 83 4.27 -2.97 -6.54
CA ILE A 83 3.92 -1.55 -6.61
C ILE A 83 2.86 -1.33 -7.68
N ALA A 84 3.03 -1.90 -8.88
CA ALA A 84 2.07 -1.76 -9.97
C ALA A 84 0.67 -2.28 -9.60
N PHE A 85 0.56 -3.32 -8.76
CA PHE A 85 -0.73 -3.80 -8.26
C PHE A 85 -1.40 -2.83 -7.27
N LEU A 86 -0.62 -1.99 -6.57
CA LEU A 86 -1.14 -1.05 -5.57
C LEU A 86 -1.49 0.32 -6.14
N MET A 87 -0.84 0.71 -7.24
CA MET A 87 -1.06 1.96 -7.94
C MET A 87 -2.52 2.31 -8.24
N PRO A 88 -3.40 1.39 -8.66
CA PRO A 88 -4.79 1.69 -8.96
C PRO A 88 -5.64 2.11 -7.74
N TYR A 89 -5.17 1.87 -6.52
CA TYR A 89 -5.87 2.24 -5.29
C TYR A 89 -5.42 3.59 -4.71
N LEU A 90 -4.40 4.20 -5.31
CA LEU A 90 -3.93 5.52 -4.92
C LEU A 90 -4.55 6.57 -5.85
N PRO A 91 -4.86 7.77 -5.36
CA PRO A 91 -5.17 8.89 -6.24
C PRO A 91 -4.01 9.06 -7.23
N GLN A 92 -4.34 9.42 -8.47
CA GLN A 92 -3.41 9.59 -9.58
C GLN A 92 -2.13 10.25 -9.05
N GLN A 93 -1.01 9.50 -9.06
CA GLN A 93 0.18 9.77 -8.23
C GLN A 93 0.51 11.26 -8.25
N LEU A 94 0.12 11.91 -7.16
CA LEU A 94 0.83 13.05 -6.67
C LEU A 94 2.27 12.55 -6.43
N SER A 95 3.23 13.28 -6.97
CA SER A 95 4.65 12.96 -6.98
C SER A 95 5.17 12.55 -5.60
N GLU A 96 6.34 11.91 -5.53
CA GLU A 96 6.95 11.47 -4.26
C GLU A 96 7.01 12.58 -3.19
N ASP A 97 7.05 13.84 -3.62
CA ASP A 97 7.02 15.04 -2.78
C ASP A 97 5.68 15.27 -2.08
N GLU A 98 4.57 14.91 -2.71
CA GLU A 98 3.22 15.13 -2.18
C GLU A 98 2.81 14.04 -1.18
N VAL A 99 3.34 12.82 -1.34
CA VAL A 99 3.22 11.77 -0.32
C VAL A 99 4.00 12.14 0.94
N ARG A 100 5.16 12.82 0.82
CA ARG A 100 5.92 13.33 1.98
C ARG A 100 5.17 14.45 2.71
N ALA A 101 4.45 15.31 1.97
CA ALA A 101 3.60 16.34 2.55
C ALA A 101 2.44 15.73 3.34
N LEU A 102 1.75 14.73 2.80
CA LEU A 102 0.62 14.06 3.47
C LEU A 102 1.04 13.28 4.72
N VAL A 103 2.20 12.61 4.71
CA VAL A 103 2.72 11.94 5.92
C VAL A 103 3.10 12.97 7.00
N LYS A 104 3.64 14.13 6.60
CA LYS A 104 3.98 15.20 7.54
C LYS A 104 2.71 15.83 8.14
N GLU A 105 1.69 16.04 7.32
CA GLU A 105 0.39 16.57 7.74
C GLU A 105 -0.36 15.60 8.65
N ALA A 106 -0.30 14.29 8.38
CA ALA A 106 -0.88 13.25 9.25
C ALA A 106 -0.18 13.14 10.61
N VAL A 107 1.15 13.37 10.67
CA VAL A 107 1.91 13.44 11.93
C VAL A 107 1.60 14.73 12.70
N GLU A 108 1.41 15.85 12.01
CA GLU A 108 1.03 17.13 12.63
C GLU A 108 -0.42 17.11 13.18
N GLN A 109 -1.33 16.35 12.54
CA GLN A 109 -2.72 16.21 13.00
C GLN A 109 -2.91 15.23 14.17
N THR A 110 -2.00 14.28 14.37
CA THR A 110 -2.12 13.24 15.41
C THR A 110 -1.39 13.57 16.71
N GLY A 111 -0.66 14.69 16.79
CA GLY A 111 -0.07 15.16 18.04
C GLY A 111 0.87 14.15 18.72
N ALA A 112 1.50 13.26 17.95
CA ALA A 112 2.50 12.34 18.46
C ALA A 112 3.83 13.09 18.64
N SER A 113 3.97 13.72 19.80
CA SER A 113 5.25 14.22 20.35
C SER A 113 6.02 13.10 21.05
#